data_AF-A0A831TFJ3-F1
#
_entry.id   AF-A0A831TFJ3-F1
#
_cell.length_a   1.000
_cell.length_b   1.000
_cell.length_c   1.000
_cell.angle_alpha   90.00
_cell.angle_beta   90.00
_cell.angle_gamma   90.00
#
_symmetry.space_group_name_H-M   'P 1'
#
loop_
_entity.id
_entity.type
_entity.pdbx_description
1 polymer ?
#
loop_
_entity_poly.entity_id
_entity_poly.type
_entity_poly.pdbx_seq_one_letter_code
_entity_poly.pdbx_strand_id
1 'polypeptide(L)'
;MNKGIVIEITEQSILIMTSDGQFKHIAKQERSCQIGEEISYVETYRKPLKNWRSSRSFGIAAASVFCLVIIAVLSILGVGNSSAKVAAYVTMDINPSIEVGIEKNEQVVEARGINEDGIELIKDLAYEGLTLEAFWEIIVERIEQGHYLDSGDANIIITSTVVNKEQKDYEIELAEKVKLKFIDAISHRETKAKQQIVVTAITAPPEVRNEAIAQGVSTGKKAMQLLTRDNKKSTSDDELKGKPIQEMIVENGGMDNILPKDRKVTKEELKSMLDKQLEDKKERKLNKDQNRDEHDRDNDDEDEQKEQKKNEQEKIKEEANIKLEILKEARKKEDEREKEERMKDEEQKKEERMKDEEQKKEERMKDEEQKKEERMKDEEQKKEERMKDAERKKEERMKDAERKKEERMKNAERKKEERMKDEERKKEERMEKEEREKDEQLSGMERIKEFWKVETFN
;
A
#
# COMPACT_ATOMS: atom_id res chain seq x y z
N MET A 1 -6.21 -30.83 -61.46
CA MET A 1 -5.14 -30.31 -60.59
C MET A 1 -5.10 -28.81 -60.81
N ASN A 2 -5.13 -28.00 -59.75
CA ASN A 2 -5.19 -26.55 -59.89
C ASN A 2 -3.76 -26.02 -60.06
N LYS A 3 -3.58 -24.93 -60.80
CA LYS A 3 -2.28 -24.29 -61.01
C LYS A 3 -2.31 -22.85 -60.52
N GLY A 4 -1.18 -22.36 -60.05
CA GLY A 4 -1.00 -20.97 -59.68
C GLY A 4 0.47 -20.57 -59.63
N ILE A 5 0.74 -19.28 -59.85
CA ILE A 5 2.07 -18.69 -59.84
C ILE A 5 2.43 -18.32 -58.40
N VAL A 6 3.60 -18.75 -57.92
CA VAL A 6 4.08 -18.40 -56.58
C VAL A 6 4.41 -16.92 -56.52
N ILE A 7 3.81 -16.21 -55.57
CA ILE A 7 4.09 -14.79 -55.32
C ILE A 7 5.01 -14.63 -54.12
N GLU A 8 4.76 -15.40 -53.07
CA GLU A 8 5.49 -15.27 -51.81
C GLU A 8 5.64 -16.63 -51.13
N ILE A 9 6.79 -16.87 -50.50
CA ILE A 9 7.09 -18.10 -49.78
C ILE A 9 7.41 -17.72 -48.34
N THR A 10 6.55 -18.11 -47.40
CA THR A 10 6.81 -17.96 -45.96
C THR A 10 7.33 -19.26 -45.36
N GLU A 11 7.63 -19.28 -44.05
CA GLU A 11 8.08 -20.51 -43.38
C GLU A 11 7.01 -21.60 -43.37
N GLN A 12 5.72 -21.23 -43.25
CA GLN A 12 4.62 -22.18 -43.04
C GLN A 12 3.67 -22.31 -44.25
N SER A 13 3.72 -21.39 -45.23
CA SER A 13 2.80 -21.40 -46.37
C SER A 13 3.42 -20.79 -47.63
N ILE A 14 2.83 -21.08 -48.78
CA ILE A 14 3.17 -20.46 -50.06
C ILE A 14 1.93 -19.71 -50.55
N LEU A 15 2.09 -18.44 -50.88
CA LEU A 15 1.06 -17.62 -51.51
C LEU A 15 1.15 -17.77 -53.03
N ILE A 16 0.06 -18.19 -53.66
CA ILE A 16 -0.05 -18.34 -55.11
C ILE A 16 -1.13 -17.43 -55.69
N MET A 17 -0.92 -16.96 -56.92
CA MET A 17 -1.95 -16.36 -57.76
C MET A 17 -2.50 -17.41 -58.70
N THR A 18 -3.79 -17.68 -58.62
CA THR A 18 -4.46 -18.59 -59.54
C THR A 18 -4.73 -17.89 -60.88
N SER A 19 -5.02 -18.67 -61.93
CA SER A 19 -5.27 -18.15 -63.29
C SER A 19 -6.48 -17.21 -63.40
N ASP A 20 -7.40 -17.26 -62.43
CA ASP A 20 -8.54 -16.34 -62.27
C ASP A 20 -8.21 -15.10 -61.42
N GLY A 21 -6.93 -14.89 -61.08
CA GLY A 21 -6.44 -13.71 -60.38
C GLY A 21 -6.66 -13.72 -58.85
N GLN A 22 -7.02 -14.86 -58.25
CA GLN A 22 -7.18 -14.97 -56.80
C GLN A 22 -5.85 -15.28 -56.12
N PHE A 23 -5.67 -14.71 -54.93
CA PHE A 23 -4.53 -14.98 -54.07
C PHE A 23 -4.92 -16.06 -53.05
N LYS A 24 -4.22 -17.20 -53.04
CA LYS A 24 -4.50 -18.33 -52.13
C LYS A 24 -3.24 -18.80 -51.41
N HIS A 25 -3.35 -19.05 -50.11
CA HIS A 25 -2.29 -19.71 -49.34
C HIS A 25 -2.44 -21.22 -49.43
N ILE A 26 -1.36 -21.89 -49.82
CA ILE A 26 -1.25 -23.35 -49.79
C ILE A 26 -0.20 -23.77 -48.76
N ALA A 27 -0.37 -24.95 -48.17
CA ALA A 27 0.61 -25.49 -47.22
C ALA A 27 1.96 -25.69 -47.92
N LYS A 28 3.04 -25.26 -47.26
CA LYS A 28 4.42 -25.55 -47.68
C LYS A 28 4.71 -27.03 -47.42
N GLN A 29 4.18 -27.88 -48.28
CA GLN A 29 4.65 -29.27 -48.37
C GLN A 29 6.14 -29.25 -48.73
N GLU A 30 6.91 -30.31 -48.47
CA GLU A 30 8.37 -30.43 -48.76
C GLU A 30 8.69 -30.31 -50.26
N ARG A 31 8.36 -29.18 -50.84
CA ARG A 31 8.44 -28.84 -52.25
C ARG A 31 9.38 -27.65 -52.33
N SER A 32 10.48 -27.79 -53.06
CA SER A 32 11.31 -26.66 -53.44
C SER A 32 10.60 -25.94 -54.58
N CYS A 33 10.10 -24.73 -54.36
CA CYS A 33 9.57 -23.85 -55.40
C CYS A 33 10.16 -22.45 -55.24
N GLN A 34 10.18 -21.68 -56.32
CA GLN A 34 10.69 -20.30 -56.35
C GLN A 34 9.58 -19.28 -56.61
N ILE A 35 9.78 -18.04 -56.18
CA ILE A 35 8.87 -16.93 -56.50
C ILE A 35 8.85 -16.73 -58.03
N GLY A 36 7.66 -16.64 -58.62
CA GLY A 36 7.42 -16.55 -60.06
C GLY A 36 7.21 -17.90 -60.75
N GLU A 37 7.41 -19.03 -60.07
CA GLU A 37 7.19 -20.38 -60.63
C GLU A 37 5.71 -20.75 -60.65
N GLU A 38 5.22 -21.38 -61.73
CA GLU A 38 3.88 -21.94 -61.79
C GLU A 38 3.86 -23.35 -61.19
N ILE A 39 3.12 -23.52 -60.08
CA ILE A 39 3.05 -24.79 -59.34
C ILE A 39 1.65 -25.40 -59.38
N SER A 40 1.60 -26.73 -59.40
CA SER A 40 0.34 -27.48 -59.28
C SER A 40 0.01 -27.78 -57.82
N TYR A 41 -1.19 -27.44 -57.39
CA TYR A 41 -1.68 -27.65 -56.03
C TYR A 41 -3.03 -28.37 -56.02
N VAL A 42 -3.32 -29.01 -54.88
CA VAL A 42 -4.61 -29.64 -54.61
C VAL A 42 -5.31 -28.80 -53.56
N GLU A 43 -6.54 -28.39 -53.86
CA GLU A 43 -7.35 -27.59 -52.95
C GLU A 43 -7.81 -28.48 -51.79
N THR A 44 -7.11 -28.42 -50.67
CA THR A 44 -7.53 -29.09 -49.44
C THR A 44 -8.61 -28.27 -48.77
N TYR A 45 -9.87 -28.58 -49.09
CA TYR A 45 -11.03 -28.10 -48.35
C TYR A 45 -10.96 -28.62 -46.90
N ARG A 46 -10.39 -27.84 -45.98
CA ARG A 46 -10.55 -28.11 -44.55
C ARG A 46 -12.01 -27.81 -44.21
N LYS A 47 -12.84 -28.84 -44.12
CA LYS A 47 -14.19 -28.73 -43.54
C LYS A 47 -14.04 -28.10 -42.15
N PRO A 48 -14.81 -27.05 -41.79
CA PRO A 48 -14.85 -26.61 -40.40
C PRO A 48 -15.33 -27.80 -39.57
N LEU A 49 -14.54 -28.18 -38.55
CA LEU A 49 -14.85 -29.29 -37.66
C LEU A 49 -16.14 -28.98 -36.89
N LYS A 50 -17.24 -29.47 -37.47
CA LYS A 50 -18.55 -29.61 -36.86
C LYS A 50 -18.44 -30.61 -35.71
N ASN A 51 -18.56 -30.09 -34.48
CA ASN A 51 -18.95 -30.79 -33.26
C ASN A 51 -18.32 -32.18 -33.00
N TRP A 52 -17.13 -32.20 -32.40
CA TRP A 52 -16.68 -33.33 -31.57
C TRP A 52 -16.95 -33.00 -30.10
N ARG A 53 -18.23 -33.10 -29.70
CA ARG A 53 -18.57 -33.35 -28.30
C ARG A 53 -18.24 -34.81 -28.01
N SER A 54 -17.11 -35.06 -27.35
CA SER A 54 -16.91 -36.27 -26.57
C SER A 54 -15.82 -36.04 -25.52
N SER A 55 -16.23 -36.23 -24.26
CA SER A 55 -15.41 -36.66 -23.12
C SER A 55 -14.23 -35.80 -22.66
N ARG A 56 -14.44 -34.48 -22.47
CA ARG A 56 -13.66 -33.66 -21.52
C ARG A 56 -14.50 -32.80 -20.57
N SER A 57 -15.81 -33.02 -20.51
CA SER A 57 -16.73 -32.24 -19.67
C SER A 57 -16.84 -32.74 -18.21
N PHE A 58 -16.35 -33.95 -17.88
CA PHE A 58 -16.34 -34.41 -16.48
C PHE A 58 -15.21 -33.80 -15.64
N GLY A 59 -14.07 -33.47 -16.25
CA GLY A 59 -12.95 -32.84 -15.53
C GLY A 59 -13.21 -31.37 -15.18
N ILE A 60 -13.91 -30.63 -16.05
CA ILE A 60 -14.23 -29.21 -15.82
C ILE A 60 -15.30 -29.09 -14.75
N ALA A 61 -16.33 -29.94 -14.75
CA ALA A 61 -17.37 -29.93 -13.73
C ALA A 61 -16.82 -30.29 -12.33
N ALA A 62 -15.94 -31.29 -12.23
CA ALA A 62 -15.30 -31.66 -10.97
C ALA A 62 -14.32 -30.57 -10.49
N ALA A 63 -13.54 -29.95 -11.38
CA ALA A 63 -12.65 -28.85 -11.03
C ALA A 63 -13.44 -27.59 -10.63
N SER A 64 -14.56 -27.28 -11.29
CA SER A 64 -15.42 -26.16 -10.91
C SER A 64 -16.10 -26.38 -9.57
N VAL A 65 -16.55 -27.60 -9.28
CA VAL A 65 -17.10 -27.95 -7.95
C VAL A 65 -15.99 -27.90 -6.91
N PHE A 66 -14.78 -28.37 -7.20
CA PHE A 66 -13.64 -28.29 -6.29
C PHE A 66 -13.21 -26.84 -6.02
N CYS A 67 -13.16 -25.97 -7.04
CA CYS A 67 -12.90 -24.55 -6.87
C CYS A 67 -14.03 -23.86 -6.08
N LEU A 68 -15.29 -24.18 -6.34
CA LEU A 68 -16.42 -23.63 -5.58
C LEU A 68 -16.43 -24.13 -4.13
N VAL A 69 -16.04 -25.38 -3.88
CA VAL A 69 -15.88 -25.92 -2.52
C VAL A 69 -14.69 -25.27 -1.83
N ILE A 70 -13.57 -25.03 -2.52
CA ILE A 70 -12.44 -24.27 -1.96
C ILE A 70 -12.85 -22.85 -1.66
N ILE A 71 -13.55 -22.16 -2.57
CA ILE A 71 -14.04 -20.79 -2.33
C ILE A 71 -15.05 -20.78 -1.17
N ALA A 72 -15.95 -21.76 -1.10
CA ALA A 72 -16.92 -21.88 0.00
C ALA A 72 -16.25 -22.23 1.33
N VAL A 73 -15.25 -23.11 1.33
CA VAL A 73 -14.46 -23.47 2.52
C VAL A 73 -13.60 -22.30 2.97
N LEU A 74 -12.95 -21.57 2.05
CA LEU A 74 -12.24 -20.33 2.36
C LEU A 74 -13.19 -19.24 2.89
N SER A 75 -14.42 -19.16 2.36
CA SER A 75 -15.47 -18.27 2.86
C SER A 75 -15.95 -18.65 4.27
N ILE A 76 -16.09 -19.95 4.57
CA ILE A 76 -16.46 -20.47 5.89
C ILE A 76 -15.32 -20.29 6.90
N LEU A 77 -14.07 -20.42 6.44
CA LEU A 77 -12.86 -20.19 7.22
C LEU A 77 -12.50 -18.71 7.40
N GLY A 78 -13.28 -17.77 6.82
CA GLY A 78 -13.08 -16.33 6.97
C GLY A 78 -11.89 -15.77 6.19
N VAL A 79 -11.28 -16.55 5.28
CA VAL A 79 -10.18 -16.10 4.43
C VAL A 79 -10.77 -15.30 3.26
N GLY A 80 -11.00 -14.01 3.48
CA GLY A 80 -11.39 -13.06 2.43
C GLY A 80 -12.57 -12.14 2.74
N ASN A 81 -13.21 -12.25 3.91
CA ASN A 81 -14.42 -11.47 4.24
C ASN A 81 -14.38 -10.80 5.63
N SER A 82 -13.20 -10.42 6.11
CA SER A 82 -13.11 -9.40 7.15
C SER A 82 -13.24 -8.03 6.49
N SER A 83 -14.47 -7.54 6.30
CA SER A 83 -14.69 -6.10 6.27
C SER A 83 -14.31 -5.61 7.67
N ALA A 84 -13.04 -5.28 7.86
CA ALA A 84 -12.49 -4.84 9.12
C ALA A 84 -13.17 -3.51 9.47
N LYS A 85 -14.21 -3.59 10.31
CA LYS A 85 -15.04 -2.45 10.66
C LYS A 85 -14.25 -1.54 11.59
N VAL A 86 -14.11 -0.27 11.21
CA VAL A 86 -13.42 0.74 12.03
C VAL A 86 -14.06 0.79 13.42
N ALA A 87 -13.24 0.57 14.44
CA ALA A 87 -13.61 0.67 15.85
C ALA A 87 -13.38 2.10 16.38
N ALA A 88 -12.28 2.73 15.97
CA ALA A 88 -11.92 4.08 16.37
C ALA A 88 -11.18 4.82 15.25
N TYR A 89 -11.26 6.14 15.27
CA TYR A 89 -10.40 7.02 14.48
C TYR A 89 -9.44 7.77 15.41
N VAL A 90 -8.21 7.94 14.95
CA VAL A 90 -7.20 8.74 15.62
C VAL A 90 -6.70 9.79 14.64
N THR A 91 -6.73 11.06 15.02
CA THR A 91 -6.09 12.14 14.27
C THR A 91 -4.82 12.58 14.96
N MET A 92 -3.83 12.97 14.17
CA MET A 92 -2.63 13.64 14.65
C MET A 92 -2.51 14.97 13.92
N ASP A 93 -2.40 16.04 14.69
CA ASP A 93 -2.42 17.42 14.21
C ASP A 93 -1.14 18.15 14.61
N ILE A 94 -0.34 18.47 13.60
CA ILE A 94 0.88 19.30 13.69
C ILE A 94 0.83 20.38 12.60
N ASN A 95 0.46 19.97 11.39
CA ASN A 95 0.87 20.48 10.07
C ASN A 95 2.11 19.75 9.58
N PRO A 96 1.99 18.46 9.25
CA PRO A 96 0.83 17.78 8.63
C PRO A 96 -0.30 17.34 9.58
N SER A 97 -1.50 17.09 9.02
CA SER A 97 -2.68 16.55 9.72
C SER A 97 -3.16 15.26 9.04
N ILE A 98 -3.21 14.16 9.79
CA ILE A 98 -3.62 12.84 9.29
C ILE A 98 -4.68 12.20 10.18
N GLU A 99 -5.56 11.40 9.58
CA GLU A 99 -6.52 10.55 10.28
C GLU A 99 -6.27 9.09 9.94
N VAL A 100 -6.28 8.23 10.96
CA VAL A 100 -6.17 6.78 10.82
C VAL A 100 -7.40 6.12 11.45
N GLY A 101 -8.03 5.21 10.71
CA GLY A 101 -9.08 4.32 11.18
C GLY A 101 -8.47 2.99 11.60
N ILE A 102 -8.75 2.56 12.83
CA ILE A 102 -8.27 1.29 13.39
C ILE A 102 -9.43 0.36 13.71
N GLU A 103 -9.21 -0.93 13.53
CA GLU A 103 -10.11 -1.97 14.05
C GLU A 103 -9.81 -2.30 15.53
N LYS A 104 -10.56 -3.26 16.09
CA LYS A 104 -10.50 -3.63 17.52
C LYS A 104 -9.11 -4.08 18.00
N ASN A 105 -8.31 -4.67 17.11
CA ASN A 105 -6.97 -5.13 17.44
C ASN A 105 -5.90 -4.06 17.22
N GLU A 106 -6.29 -2.79 17.10
CA GLU A 106 -5.40 -1.66 16.80
C GLU A 106 -4.67 -1.81 15.46
N GLN A 107 -5.21 -2.60 14.54
CA GLN A 107 -4.73 -2.68 13.17
C GLN A 107 -5.35 -1.58 12.33
N VAL A 108 -4.52 -0.95 11.49
CA VAL A 108 -4.93 0.10 10.59
C VAL A 108 -5.70 -0.49 9.43
N VAL A 109 -6.89 0.06 9.21
CA VAL A 109 -7.80 -0.34 8.13
C VAL A 109 -8.09 0.81 7.17
N GLU A 110 -7.83 2.05 7.59
CA GLU A 110 -8.00 3.26 6.78
C GLU A 110 -6.95 4.30 7.21
N ALA A 111 -6.40 5.05 6.26
CA ALA A 111 -5.60 6.23 6.56
C ALA A 111 -5.84 7.31 5.50
N ARG A 112 -5.95 8.57 5.94
CA ARG A 112 -6.11 9.72 5.04
C ARG A 112 -5.37 10.95 5.54
N GLY A 113 -4.80 11.69 4.60
CA GLY A 113 -4.32 13.05 4.83
C GLY A 113 -5.50 14.01 4.88
N ILE A 114 -5.54 14.87 5.89
CA ILE A 114 -6.60 15.87 6.08
C ILE A 114 -6.23 17.18 5.38
N ASN A 115 -4.95 17.56 5.41
CA ASN A 115 -4.39 18.70 4.69
C ASN A 115 -3.37 18.22 3.63
N GLU A 116 -2.89 19.14 2.80
CA GLU A 116 -1.94 18.84 1.70
C GLU A 116 -0.68 18.12 2.20
N ASP A 117 -0.05 18.64 3.26
CA ASP A 117 1.12 18.01 3.88
C ASP A 117 0.82 16.59 4.38
N GLY A 118 -0.37 16.38 4.96
CA GLY A 118 -0.82 15.08 5.45
C GLY A 118 -1.06 14.08 4.32
N ILE A 119 -1.55 14.54 3.17
CA ILE A 119 -1.72 13.71 1.96
C ILE A 119 -0.36 13.24 1.47
N GLU A 120 0.63 14.14 1.38
CA GLU A 120 1.99 13.78 0.96
C GLU A 120 2.65 12.82 1.95
N LEU A 121 2.43 12.99 3.27
CA LEU A 121 2.95 12.07 4.29
C LEU A 121 2.49 10.63 4.11
N ILE A 122 1.21 10.41 3.82
CA ILE A 122 0.64 9.05 3.73
C ILE A 122 0.73 8.45 2.32
N LYS A 123 1.20 9.24 1.35
CA LYS A 123 1.31 8.84 -0.05
C LYS A 123 2.22 7.62 -0.20
N ASP A 124 1.79 6.66 -1.02
CA ASP A 124 2.50 5.40 -1.27
C ASP A 124 2.82 4.59 0.01
N LEU A 125 2.10 4.82 1.11
CA LEU A 125 2.22 4.05 2.34
C LEU A 125 1.30 2.84 2.31
N ALA A 126 1.87 1.64 2.37
CA ALA A 126 1.10 0.42 2.57
C ALA A 126 0.72 0.29 4.06
N TYR A 127 -0.44 0.83 4.43
CA TYR A 127 -0.88 0.91 5.83
C TYR A 127 -1.80 -0.23 6.28
N GLU A 128 -2.52 -0.88 5.36
CA GLU A 128 -3.53 -1.89 5.72
C GLU A 128 -2.90 -3.07 6.48
N GLY A 129 -3.46 -3.38 7.66
CA GLY A 129 -3.00 -4.47 8.52
C GLY A 129 -1.80 -4.15 9.40
N LEU A 130 -1.17 -2.97 9.26
CA LEU A 130 -0.15 -2.51 10.20
C LEU A 130 -0.76 -2.31 11.58
N THR A 131 0.00 -2.60 12.64
CA THR A 131 -0.42 -2.13 13.97
C THR A 131 -0.31 -0.61 14.02
N LEU A 132 -1.16 0.02 14.83
CA LEU A 132 -1.17 1.47 15.01
C LEU A 132 0.22 2.00 15.40
N GLU A 133 0.97 1.23 16.18
CA GLU A 133 2.34 1.56 16.57
C GLU A 133 3.29 1.59 15.38
N ALA A 134 3.33 0.52 14.58
CA ALA A 134 4.18 0.44 13.40
C ALA A 134 3.82 1.55 12.39
N PHE A 135 2.53 1.86 12.25
CA PHE A 135 2.07 2.98 11.46
C PHE A 135 2.65 4.31 11.96
N TRP A 136 2.58 4.60 13.27
CA TRP A 136 3.12 5.84 13.83
C TRP A 136 4.64 5.94 13.72
N GLU A 137 5.37 4.83 13.87
CA GLU A 137 6.82 4.82 13.67
C GLU A 137 7.22 5.26 12.25
N ILE A 138 6.48 4.77 11.23
CA ILE A 138 6.71 5.15 9.84
C ILE A 138 6.34 6.62 9.61
N ILE A 139 5.22 7.08 10.18
CA ILE A 139 4.79 8.47 10.07
C ILE A 139 5.80 9.43 10.71
N VAL A 140 6.30 9.12 11.91
CA VAL A 140 7.33 9.94 12.59
C VAL A 140 8.59 10.02 11.74
N GLU A 141 9.02 8.90 11.14
CA GLU A 141 10.18 8.89 10.24
C GLU A 141 9.96 9.81 9.02
N ARG A 142 8.78 9.77 8.41
CA ARG A 142 8.45 10.65 7.28
C ARG A 142 8.33 12.12 7.70
N ILE A 143 7.88 12.39 8.91
CA ILE A 143 7.84 13.74 9.50
C ILE A 143 9.25 14.32 9.65
N GLU A 144 10.19 13.51 10.13
CA GLU A 144 11.60 13.88 10.27
C GLU A 144 12.24 14.12 8.91
N GLN A 145 12.06 13.19 7.96
CA GLN A 145 12.59 13.31 6.59
C GLN A 145 12.00 14.52 5.84
N GLY A 146 10.74 14.86 6.12
CA GLY A 146 10.07 16.03 5.58
C GLY A 146 10.38 17.34 6.30
N HIS A 147 11.24 17.33 7.33
CA HIS A 147 11.63 18.51 8.10
C HIS A 147 10.46 19.28 8.76
N TYR A 148 9.33 18.60 9.01
CA TYR A 148 8.11 19.26 9.54
C TYR A 148 8.24 19.70 11.01
N LEU A 149 9.25 19.20 11.72
CA LEU A 149 9.54 19.56 13.12
C LEU A 149 10.72 20.54 13.25
N ASP A 150 11.32 21.00 12.16
CA ASP A 150 12.54 21.84 12.22
C ASP A 150 12.29 23.27 12.71
N SER A 151 11.03 23.74 12.68
CA SER A 151 10.63 25.13 12.90
C SER A 151 10.66 25.62 14.37
N GLY A 152 10.99 24.78 15.36
CA GLY A 152 11.08 25.17 16.78
C GLY A 152 10.19 24.32 17.70
N ASP A 153 9.65 24.92 18.77
CA ASP A 153 8.73 24.25 19.69
C ASP A 153 7.48 23.77 18.93
N ALA A 154 7.15 22.48 19.06
CA ALA A 154 6.05 21.85 18.34
C ALA A 154 4.96 21.39 19.33
N ASN A 155 3.73 21.87 19.16
CA ASN A 155 2.57 21.31 19.83
C ASN A 155 1.90 20.29 18.91
N ILE A 156 1.77 19.07 19.39
CA ILE A 156 1.17 17.94 18.68
C ILE A 156 -0.13 17.58 19.38
N ILE A 157 -1.24 17.64 18.65
CA ILE A 157 -2.54 17.26 19.18
C ILE A 157 -2.93 15.90 18.63
N ILE A 158 -3.14 14.92 19.50
CA ILE A 158 -3.62 13.58 19.16
C ILE A 158 -5.06 13.48 19.62
N THR A 159 -5.99 13.27 18.70
CA THR A 159 -7.41 13.19 19.02
C THR A 159 -7.97 11.81 18.69
N SER A 160 -8.58 11.15 19.66
CA SER A 160 -9.24 9.85 19.44
C SER A 160 -10.76 9.99 19.42
N THR A 161 -11.42 9.21 18.56
CA THR A 161 -12.89 9.12 18.47
C THR A 161 -13.28 7.66 18.32
N VAL A 162 -13.90 7.10 19.35
CA VAL A 162 -14.44 5.73 19.30
C VAL A 162 -15.81 5.74 18.66
N VAL A 163 -16.01 4.89 17.65
CA VAL A 163 -17.23 4.84 16.83
C VAL A 163 -18.14 3.69 17.26
N ASN A 164 -17.57 2.65 17.88
CA ASN A 164 -18.33 1.50 18.35
C ASN A 164 -18.69 1.61 19.84
N LYS A 165 -19.98 1.83 20.13
CA LYS A 165 -20.53 2.12 21.46
C LYS A 165 -20.52 0.95 22.45
N GLU A 166 -20.13 -0.25 22.02
CA GLU A 166 -20.15 -1.46 22.85
C GLU A 166 -18.98 -1.57 23.84
N GLN A 167 -18.05 -0.60 23.88
CA GLN A 167 -16.78 -0.74 24.61
C GLN A 167 -16.37 0.55 25.34
N LYS A 168 -17.08 0.94 26.40
CA LYS A 168 -16.80 2.16 27.18
C LYS A 168 -15.40 2.22 27.81
N ASP A 169 -14.80 1.09 28.17
CA ASP A 169 -13.50 1.05 28.86
C ASP A 169 -12.30 1.19 27.89
N TYR A 170 -12.47 0.88 26.61
CA TYR A 170 -11.44 1.04 25.57
C TYR A 170 -11.23 2.51 25.17
N GLU A 171 -12.19 3.40 25.50
CA GLU A 171 -12.29 4.74 24.91
C GLU A 171 -11.41 5.82 25.54
N ILE A 172 -10.97 5.64 26.78
CA ILE A 172 -10.19 6.67 27.50
C ILE A 172 -8.68 6.35 27.44
N GLU A 173 -8.30 5.07 27.37
CA GLU A 173 -6.90 4.67 27.32
C GLU A 173 -6.27 4.86 25.93
N LEU A 174 -7.04 4.79 24.84
CA LEU A 174 -6.48 4.84 23.49
C LEU A 174 -5.71 6.14 23.21
N ALA A 175 -6.26 7.31 23.58
CA ALA A 175 -5.60 8.59 23.32
C ALA A 175 -4.27 8.74 24.08
N GLU A 176 -4.28 8.40 25.38
CA GLU A 176 -3.07 8.46 26.22
C GLU A 176 -2.06 7.38 25.82
N LYS A 177 -2.51 6.17 25.48
CA LYS A 177 -1.66 5.09 24.97
C LYS A 177 -0.97 5.50 23.69
N VAL A 178 -1.71 6.05 22.72
CA VAL A 178 -1.14 6.54 21.47
C VAL A 178 -0.16 7.67 21.74
N LYS A 179 -0.50 8.63 22.60
CA LYS A 179 0.41 9.70 23.02
C LYS A 179 1.71 9.16 23.62
N LEU A 180 1.65 8.23 24.57
CA LEU A 180 2.84 7.66 25.21
C LEU A 180 3.74 6.96 24.19
N LYS A 181 3.15 6.16 23.30
CA LYS A 181 3.91 5.46 22.25
C LYS A 181 4.50 6.41 21.21
N PHE A 182 3.78 7.47 20.88
CA PHE A 182 4.27 8.50 19.98
C PHE A 182 5.45 9.28 20.59
N ILE A 183 5.35 9.66 21.87
CA ILE A 183 6.46 10.26 22.62
C ILE A 183 7.65 9.30 22.64
N ASP A 184 7.41 8.00 22.86
CA ASP A 184 8.46 6.98 22.86
C ASP A 184 9.18 6.87 21.51
N ALA A 185 8.41 6.86 20.41
CA ALA A 185 8.93 6.81 19.04
C ALA A 185 9.81 8.01 18.68
N ILE A 186 9.49 9.19 19.22
CA ILE A 186 10.30 10.41 19.07
C ILE A 186 11.50 10.40 20.00
N SER A 187 11.34 9.96 21.25
CA SER A 187 12.38 10.02 22.30
C SER A 187 13.59 9.12 22.00
N HIS A 188 13.38 8.04 21.25
CA HIS A 188 14.45 7.11 20.86
C HIS A 188 15.30 7.59 19.68
N ARG A 189 14.93 8.70 19.03
CA ARG A 189 15.62 9.20 17.85
C ARG A 189 16.48 10.40 18.24
N GLU A 190 17.74 10.42 17.80
CA GLU A 190 18.70 11.49 18.07
C GLU A 190 18.37 12.79 17.30
N THR A 191 17.11 13.23 17.33
CA THR A 191 16.74 14.56 16.83
C THR A 191 17.24 15.58 17.84
N LYS A 192 18.47 16.05 17.59
CA LYS A 192 19.11 17.26 18.13
C LYS A 192 18.41 17.88 19.33
N ALA A 193 18.96 17.59 20.51
CA ALA A 193 18.71 18.28 21.77
C ALA A 193 18.48 19.80 21.58
N LYS A 194 17.21 20.25 21.62
CA LYS A 194 16.75 21.63 21.97
C LYS A 194 15.26 21.93 21.74
N GLN A 195 14.48 21.08 21.08
CA GLN A 195 13.06 21.39 20.79
C GLN A 195 12.13 20.89 21.89
N GLN A 196 11.27 21.75 22.44
CA GLN A 196 10.24 21.34 23.40
C GLN A 196 9.02 20.84 22.63
N ILE A 197 8.94 19.51 22.43
CA ILE A 197 7.76 18.88 21.83
C ILE A 197 6.72 18.65 22.95
N VAL A 198 5.54 19.23 22.79
CA VAL A 198 4.41 19.06 23.71
C VAL A 198 3.33 18.26 23.02
N VAL A 199 3.05 17.06 23.51
CA VAL A 199 1.99 16.20 22.96
C VAL A 199 0.77 16.24 23.87
N THR A 200 -0.38 16.64 23.34
CA THR A 200 -1.67 16.66 24.05
C THR A 200 -2.63 15.65 23.45
N ALA A 201 -3.18 14.79 24.30
CA ALA A 201 -4.21 13.83 23.93
C ALA A 201 -5.60 14.40 24.24
N ILE A 202 -6.52 14.33 23.27
CA ILE A 202 -7.91 14.74 23.42
C ILE A 202 -8.81 13.56 23.02
N THR A 203 -9.88 13.33 23.77
CA THR A 203 -10.89 12.34 23.41
C THR A 203 -12.15 13.07 22.95
N ALA A 204 -12.50 12.90 21.67
CA ALA A 204 -13.64 13.56 21.05
C ALA A 204 -14.82 12.59 20.83
N PRO A 205 -16.07 13.08 20.95
CA PRO A 205 -17.24 12.31 20.58
C PRO A 205 -17.41 12.25 19.04
N PRO A 206 -18.10 11.22 18.51
CA PRO A 206 -18.35 11.08 17.07
C PRO A 206 -18.97 12.32 16.41
N GLU A 207 -19.82 13.04 17.14
CA GLU A 207 -20.47 14.27 16.68
C GLU A 207 -19.45 15.36 16.33
N VAL A 208 -18.38 15.52 17.12
CA VAL A 208 -17.30 16.49 16.87
C VAL A 208 -16.50 16.08 15.63
N ARG A 209 -16.20 14.78 15.46
CA ARG A 209 -15.55 14.28 14.24
C ARG A 209 -16.40 14.56 13.01
N ASN A 210 -17.69 14.27 13.07
CA ASN A 210 -18.59 14.44 11.93
C ASN A 210 -18.68 15.92 11.51
N GLU A 211 -18.77 16.85 12.47
CA GLU A 211 -18.72 18.28 12.17
C GLU A 211 -17.36 18.69 11.60
N ALA A 212 -16.25 18.18 12.13
CA ALA A 212 -14.92 18.45 11.60
C ALA A 212 -14.80 18.03 10.12
N ILE A 213 -15.31 16.85 9.78
CA ILE A 213 -15.37 16.36 8.40
C ILE A 213 -16.23 17.26 7.52
N ALA A 214 -17.42 17.65 7.99
CA ALA A 214 -18.31 18.54 7.25
C ALA A 214 -17.65 19.91 6.97
N GLN A 215 -16.82 20.36 7.91
CA GLN A 215 -16.02 21.58 7.79
C GLN A 215 -14.69 21.37 7.07
N GLY A 216 -14.31 20.15 6.66
CA GLY A 216 -13.03 19.87 6.01
C GLY A 216 -11.80 20.19 6.89
N VAL A 217 -11.91 20.00 8.20
CA VAL A 217 -10.82 20.17 9.17
C VAL A 217 -10.63 18.89 9.97
N SER A 218 -9.53 18.79 10.72
CA SER A 218 -9.30 17.66 11.61
C SER A 218 -10.14 17.74 12.88
N THR A 219 -10.39 16.57 13.48
CA THR A 219 -11.09 16.47 14.76
C THR A 219 -10.36 17.23 15.86
N GLY A 220 -9.01 17.22 15.87
CA GLY A 220 -8.20 18.00 16.79
C GLY A 220 -8.38 19.51 16.62
N LYS A 221 -8.31 20.04 15.39
CA LYS A 221 -8.60 21.47 15.14
C LYS A 221 -10.00 21.86 15.58
N LYS A 222 -11.00 21.00 15.32
CA LYS A 222 -12.38 21.26 15.76
C LYS A 222 -12.51 21.28 17.27
N ALA A 223 -11.89 20.32 17.97
CA ALA A 223 -11.86 20.31 19.43
C ALA A 223 -11.18 21.58 19.98
N MET A 224 -10.06 22.00 19.39
CA MET A 224 -9.38 23.24 19.77
C MET A 224 -10.23 24.49 19.54
N GLN A 225 -11.01 24.55 18.45
CA GLN A 225 -11.96 25.64 18.21
C GLN A 225 -13.02 25.70 19.33
N LEU A 226 -13.53 24.55 19.77
CA LEU A 226 -14.52 24.48 20.85
C LEU A 226 -13.92 24.95 22.19
N LEU A 227 -12.70 24.51 22.50
CA LEU A 227 -12.00 24.85 23.75
C LEU A 227 -11.56 26.32 23.84
N THR A 228 -11.35 26.99 22.71
CA THR A 228 -10.89 28.38 22.65
C THR A 228 -12.01 29.41 22.44
N ARG A 229 -13.25 28.97 22.19
CA ARG A 229 -14.40 29.83 21.86
C ARG A 229 -14.69 30.90 22.92
N ASP A 230 -14.50 30.59 24.20
CA ASP A 230 -14.83 31.50 25.30
C ASP A 230 -13.81 32.66 25.44
N ASN A 231 -12.63 32.58 24.80
CA ASN A 231 -11.54 33.55 24.94
C ASN A 231 -11.65 34.80 24.02
N LYS A 232 -12.86 35.20 23.61
CA LYS A 232 -13.17 36.42 22.80
C LYS A 232 -12.54 36.51 21.39
N LYS A 233 -11.70 35.57 20.95
CA LYS A 233 -11.17 35.45 19.57
C LYS A 233 -11.68 34.18 18.88
N SER A 234 -13.00 34.09 18.69
CA SER A 234 -13.60 32.98 17.94
C SER A 234 -13.13 33.00 16.48
N THR A 235 -12.32 32.02 16.09
CA THR A 235 -11.93 31.78 14.69
C THR A 235 -13.16 31.39 13.86
N SER A 236 -13.35 32.02 12.69
CA SER A 236 -14.43 31.64 11.78
C SER A 236 -14.19 30.23 11.20
N ASP A 237 -15.24 29.55 10.71
CA ASP A 237 -15.11 28.19 10.18
C ASP A 237 -14.17 28.12 8.96
N ASP A 238 -14.15 29.16 8.12
CA ASP A 238 -13.30 29.22 6.92
C ASP A 238 -11.83 29.51 7.26
N GLU A 239 -11.60 30.32 8.29
CA GLU A 239 -10.26 30.64 8.79
C GLU A 239 -9.59 29.44 9.48
N LEU A 240 -10.39 28.48 9.98
CA LEU A 240 -9.90 27.27 10.64
C LEU A 240 -9.14 26.32 9.69
N LYS A 241 -9.49 26.30 8.40
CA LYS A 241 -8.83 25.43 7.41
C LYS A 241 -7.39 25.84 7.14
N GLY A 242 -7.18 27.14 6.91
CA GLY A 242 -5.89 27.71 6.51
C GLY A 242 -4.91 27.93 7.66
N LYS A 243 -5.40 28.04 8.90
CA LYS A 243 -4.52 28.26 10.06
C LYS A 243 -3.91 26.95 10.58
N PRO A 244 -2.58 26.89 10.79
CA PRO A 244 -1.92 25.82 11.53
C PRO A 244 -2.38 25.77 12.99
N ILE A 245 -2.41 24.56 13.57
CA ILE A 245 -2.85 24.38 14.96
C ILE A 245 -1.90 25.06 15.97
N GLN A 246 -0.61 25.12 15.64
CA GLN A 246 0.40 25.82 16.42
C GLN A 246 0.09 27.31 16.56
N GLU A 247 -0.35 27.95 15.48
CA GLU A 247 -0.72 29.38 15.49
C GLU A 247 -1.93 29.62 16.39
N MET A 248 -2.95 28.74 16.32
CA MET A 248 -4.12 28.81 17.21
C MET A 248 -3.72 28.72 18.69
N ILE A 249 -2.75 27.85 19.01
CA ILE A 249 -2.27 27.67 20.39
C ILE A 249 -1.54 28.94 20.87
N VAL A 250 -0.66 29.50 20.04
CA VAL A 250 0.10 30.72 20.35
C VAL A 250 -0.84 31.93 20.48
N GLU A 251 -1.82 32.11 19.59
CA GLU A 251 -2.80 33.21 19.63
C GLU A 251 -3.64 33.21 20.93
N ASN A 252 -3.83 32.03 21.52
CA ASN A 252 -4.56 31.84 22.77
C ASN A 252 -3.63 31.82 24.01
N GLY A 253 -2.36 32.21 23.86
CA GLY A 253 -1.41 32.35 24.95
C GLY A 253 -0.75 31.05 25.40
N GLY A 254 -0.74 30.01 24.56
CA GLY A 254 -0.10 28.73 24.83
C GLY A 254 -1.06 27.64 25.30
N MET A 255 -0.61 26.39 25.21
CA MET A 255 -1.47 25.23 25.46
C MET A 255 -1.97 25.17 26.90
N ASP A 256 -1.16 25.60 27.87
CA ASP A 256 -1.52 25.62 29.29
C ASP A 256 -2.70 26.56 29.61
N ASN A 257 -2.94 27.60 28.80
CA ASN A 257 -4.10 28.49 28.95
C ASN A 257 -5.39 27.88 28.39
N ILE A 258 -5.28 27.07 27.35
CA ILE A 258 -6.42 26.40 26.71
C ILE A 258 -6.79 25.15 27.52
N LEU A 259 -5.78 24.35 27.85
CA LEU A 259 -5.88 23.12 28.59
C LEU A 259 -4.84 23.10 29.72
N PRO A 260 -5.22 23.52 30.94
CA PRO A 260 -4.37 23.38 32.11
C PRO A 260 -3.99 21.90 32.30
N LYS A 261 -2.74 21.62 32.68
CA LYS A 261 -2.18 20.25 32.75
C LYS A 261 -2.99 19.25 33.59
N ASP A 262 -3.75 19.74 34.57
CA ASP A 262 -4.57 18.92 35.47
C ASP A 262 -6.03 18.75 34.97
N ARG A 263 -6.42 19.43 33.89
CA ARG A 263 -7.77 19.38 33.32
C ARG A 263 -7.83 18.35 32.20
N LYS A 264 -8.61 17.29 32.40
CA LYS A 264 -9.01 16.36 31.33
C LYS A 264 -10.32 16.82 30.72
N VAL A 265 -10.33 17.05 29.41
CA VAL A 265 -11.55 17.35 28.65
C VAL A 265 -12.34 16.06 28.46
N THR A 266 -13.64 16.11 28.76
CA THR A 266 -14.55 14.97 28.59
C THR A 266 -15.28 15.04 27.25
N LYS A 267 -15.78 13.90 26.77
CA LYS A 267 -16.57 13.82 25.54
C LYS A 267 -17.85 14.64 25.67
N GLU A 268 -18.49 14.57 26.84
CA GLU A 268 -19.73 15.25 27.17
C GLU A 268 -19.56 16.77 27.12
N GLU A 269 -18.43 17.27 27.61
CA GLU A 269 -18.10 18.69 27.57
C GLU A 269 -17.94 19.18 26.12
N LEU A 270 -17.14 18.49 25.29
CA LEU A 270 -16.99 18.85 23.88
C LEU A 270 -18.30 18.76 23.11
N LYS A 271 -19.14 17.76 23.43
CA LYS A 271 -20.46 17.63 22.84
C LYS A 271 -21.35 18.83 23.19
N SER A 272 -21.41 19.21 24.47
CA SER A 272 -22.20 20.36 24.91
C SER A 272 -21.73 21.67 24.27
N MET A 273 -20.42 21.87 24.13
CA MET A 273 -19.86 23.04 23.44
C MET A 273 -20.25 23.07 21.96
N LEU A 274 -20.24 21.91 21.30
CA LEU A 274 -20.66 21.78 19.90
C LEU A 274 -22.15 22.09 19.72
N ASP A 275 -23.01 21.51 20.56
CA ASP A 275 -24.46 21.73 20.50
C ASP A 275 -24.80 23.22 20.64
N LYS A 276 -24.18 23.90 21.61
CA LYS A 276 -24.32 25.34 21.80
C LYS A 276 -23.83 26.14 20.59
N GLN A 277 -22.71 25.76 19.98
CA GLN A 277 -22.23 26.41 18.77
C GLN A 277 -23.21 26.26 17.59
N LEU A 278 -23.82 25.09 17.44
CA LEU A 278 -24.80 24.82 16.38
C LEU A 278 -26.11 25.59 16.62
N GLU A 279 -26.54 25.73 17.87
CA GLU A 279 -27.68 26.57 18.26
C GLU A 279 -27.43 28.05 17.96
N ASP A 280 -26.30 28.60 18.41
CA ASP A 280 -25.92 30.00 18.14
C ASP A 280 -25.87 30.31 16.63
N LYS A 281 -25.42 29.35 15.81
CA LYS A 281 -25.41 29.49 14.34
C LYS A 281 -26.83 29.49 13.75
N LYS A 282 -27.76 28.72 14.31
CA LYS A 282 -29.17 28.69 13.88
C LYS A 282 -29.88 30.00 14.22
N GLU A 283 -29.72 30.50 15.44
CA GLU A 283 -30.32 31.77 15.87
C GLU A 283 -29.83 32.96 15.04
N ARG A 284 -28.53 33.02 14.75
CA ARG A 284 -27.96 34.08 13.89
C ARG A 284 -28.50 34.05 12.46
N LYS A 285 -28.81 32.87 11.91
CA LYS A 285 -29.44 32.76 10.59
C LYS A 285 -30.89 33.20 10.63
N LEU A 286 -31.64 32.81 11.67
CA LEU A 286 -33.04 33.20 11.85
C LEU A 286 -33.21 34.72 11.99
N ASN A 287 -32.38 35.37 12.80
CA ASN A 287 -32.42 36.82 12.99
C ASN A 287 -32.00 37.62 11.74
N LYS A 288 -31.16 37.03 10.88
CA LYS A 288 -30.72 37.66 9.63
C LYS A 288 -31.80 37.60 8.53
N ASP A 289 -32.66 36.59 8.59
CA ASP A 289 -33.83 36.47 7.71
C ASP A 289 -34.98 37.37 8.18
N GLN A 290 -35.21 37.51 9.50
CA GLN A 290 -36.25 38.41 10.03
C GLN A 290 -35.96 39.91 9.81
N ASN A 291 -34.69 40.33 9.91
CA ASN A 291 -34.30 41.74 9.68
C ASN A 291 -34.29 42.16 8.19
N ARG A 292 -34.62 41.27 7.25
CA ARG A 292 -34.76 41.62 5.83
C ARG A 292 -36.18 42.06 5.44
N ASP A 293 -37.18 41.85 6.32
CA ASP A 293 -38.59 42.12 6.03
C ASP A 293 -39.14 43.41 6.70
N GLU A 294 -38.33 44.18 7.45
CA GLU A 294 -38.80 45.31 8.29
C GLU A 294 -38.32 46.72 7.87
N HIS A 295 -37.96 46.93 6.60
CA HIS A 295 -37.67 48.28 6.09
C HIS A 295 -38.56 48.65 4.89
N ASP A 296 -39.85 48.80 5.18
CA ASP A 296 -40.70 49.73 4.44
C ASP A 296 -41.85 50.19 5.34
N ARG A 297 -42.01 51.52 5.44
CA ARG A 297 -43.04 52.32 6.14
C ARG A 297 -42.64 52.86 7.52
N ASP A 298 -42.32 54.15 7.56
CA ASP A 298 -43.25 55.17 8.08
C ASP A 298 -42.54 56.54 8.13
N ASN A 299 -43.24 57.58 7.65
CA ASN A 299 -43.35 58.88 8.32
C ASN A 299 -44.17 59.86 7.46
N ASP A 300 -45.34 60.22 7.98
CA ASP A 300 -46.11 61.43 7.63
C ASP A 300 -46.36 62.25 8.91
N ASP A 301 -46.59 63.55 8.70
CA ASP A 301 -47.05 64.62 9.62
C ASP A 301 -45.96 65.27 10.53
N GLU A 302 -45.81 66.59 10.67
CA GLU A 302 -46.65 67.75 10.31
C GLU A 302 -45.82 69.07 10.35
N ASP A 303 -46.24 70.02 9.51
CA ASP A 303 -46.25 71.50 9.58
C ASP A 303 -45.00 72.42 9.65
N GLU A 304 -44.84 73.13 8.51
CA GLU A 304 -44.78 74.58 8.28
C GLU A 304 -44.09 75.53 9.30
N GLN A 305 -42.93 76.06 8.87
CA GLN A 305 -42.71 77.50 8.63
C GLN A 305 -41.23 77.76 8.31
N LYS A 306 -40.89 77.96 7.02
CA LYS A 306 -39.74 78.78 6.53
C LYS A 306 -39.64 78.71 5.01
N GLU A 307 -40.71 79.16 4.36
CA GLU A 307 -40.80 79.34 2.92
C GLU A 307 -40.05 80.63 2.54
N GLN A 308 -38.72 80.54 2.47
CA GLN A 308 -37.82 81.43 1.70
C GLN A 308 -36.33 81.05 1.81
N LYS A 309 -35.97 80.08 2.68
CA LYS A 309 -34.62 79.44 2.68
C LYS A 309 -34.59 78.02 2.08
N LYS A 310 -35.75 77.46 1.70
CA LYS A 310 -35.91 76.08 1.22
C LYS A 310 -35.47 75.91 -0.25
N ASN A 311 -35.73 76.90 -1.11
CA ASN A 311 -35.41 76.82 -2.55
C ASN A 311 -33.92 76.81 -2.90
N GLU A 312 -33.04 77.30 -2.03
CA GLU A 312 -31.59 77.28 -2.26
C GLU A 312 -30.94 76.01 -1.67
N GLN A 313 -31.48 75.47 -0.57
CA GLN A 313 -31.05 74.19 0.00
C GLN A 313 -31.57 72.95 -0.77
N GLU A 314 -32.76 73.01 -1.37
CA GLU A 314 -33.28 71.91 -2.22
C GLU A 314 -32.50 71.79 -3.52
N LYS A 315 -32.15 72.90 -4.19
CA LYS A 315 -31.28 72.87 -5.39
C LYS A 315 -29.88 72.33 -5.09
N ILE A 316 -29.28 72.71 -3.95
CA ILE A 316 -27.96 72.18 -3.55
C ILE A 316 -28.04 70.68 -3.20
N LYS A 317 -29.14 70.22 -2.57
CA LYS A 317 -29.35 68.79 -2.28
C LYS A 317 -29.61 67.98 -3.55
N GLU A 318 -30.34 68.52 -4.51
CA GLU A 318 -30.64 67.85 -5.77
C GLU A 318 -29.38 67.76 -6.67
N GLU A 319 -28.59 68.83 -6.78
CA GLU A 319 -27.27 68.77 -7.43
C GLU A 319 -26.31 67.82 -6.72
N ALA A 320 -26.31 67.80 -5.37
CA ALA A 320 -25.48 66.86 -4.61
C ALA A 320 -25.92 65.40 -4.82
N ASN A 321 -27.21 65.12 -4.90
CA ASN A 321 -27.74 63.78 -5.16
C ASN A 321 -27.43 63.29 -6.58
N ILE A 322 -27.60 64.15 -7.59
CA ILE A 322 -27.22 63.81 -8.98
C ILE A 322 -25.71 63.53 -9.06
N LYS A 323 -24.89 64.34 -8.41
CA LYS A 323 -23.43 64.14 -8.37
C LYS A 323 -23.05 62.86 -7.62
N LEU A 324 -23.78 62.51 -6.57
CA LEU A 324 -23.58 61.27 -5.80
C LEU A 324 -23.98 60.03 -6.61
N GLU A 325 -25.07 60.09 -7.37
CA GLU A 325 -25.48 59.00 -8.26
C GLU A 325 -24.47 58.78 -9.40
N ILE A 326 -24.01 59.84 -10.05
CA ILE A 326 -22.96 59.76 -11.08
C ILE A 326 -21.68 59.15 -10.48
N LEU A 327 -21.30 59.51 -9.25
CA LEU A 327 -20.13 58.95 -8.59
C LEU A 327 -20.32 57.46 -8.23
N LYS A 328 -21.52 57.06 -7.77
CA LYS A 328 -21.86 55.66 -7.48
C LYS A 328 -21.85 54.81 -8.74
N GLU A 329 -22.34 55.33 -9.86
CA GLU A 329 -22.37 54.62 -11.13
C GLU A 329 -20.97 54.51 -11.77
N ALA A 330 -20.14 55.54 -11.65
CA ALA A 330 -18.74 55.48 -12.03
C ALA A 330 -17.97 54.43 -11.20
N ARG A 331 -18.20 54.38 -9.88
CA ARG A 331 -17.58 53.40 -8.99
C ARG A 331 -18.01 51.96 -9.28
N LYS A 332 -19.30 51.74 -9.58
CA LYS A 332 -19.78 50.42 -10.04
C LYS A 332 -19.07 49.94 -11.31
N LYS A 333 -18.89 50.84 -12.29
CA LYS A 333 -18.18 50.50 -13.54
C LYS A 333 -16.69 50.21 -13.32
N GLU A 334 -16.07 50.87 -12.34
CA GLU A 334 -14.68 50.61 -11.93
C GLU A 334 -14.56 49.25 -11.21
N ASP A 335 -15.47 48.97 -10.26
CA ASP A 335 -15.54 47.69 -9.56
C ASP A 335 -15.80 46.51 -10.52
N GLU A 336 -16.65 46.69 -11.54
CA GLU A 336 -16.90 45.68 -12.58
C GLU A 336 -15.66 45.43 -13.46
N ARG A 337 -14.90 46.47 -13.80
CA ARG A 337 -13.65 46.33 -14.57
C ARG A 337 -12.55 45.64 -13.76
N GLU A 338 -12.37 46.01 -12.50
CA GLU A 338 -11.43 45.32 -11.62
C GLU A 338 -11.79 43.83 -11.45
N LYS A 339 -13.09 43.52 -11.38
CA LYS A 339 -13.56 42.14 -11.28
C LYS A 339 -13.27 41.34 -12.55
N GLU A 340 -13.45 41.93 -13.74
CA GLU A 340 -13.08 41.30 -15.00
C GLU A 340 -11.57 41.07 -15.12
N GLU A 341 -10.73 42.02 -14.71
CA GLU A 341 -9.27 41.84 -14.71
C GLU A 341 -8.84 40.73 -13.75
N ARG A 342 -9.39 40.70 -12.53
CA ARG A 342 -9.09 39.63 -11.55
C ARG A 342 -9.50 38.24 -12.06
N MET A 343 -10.62 38.12 -12.78
CA MET A 343 -11.03 36.84 -13.36
C MET A 343 -10.08 36.38 -14.47
N LYS A 344 -9.55 37.28 -15.30
CA LYS A 344 -8.55 36.94 -16.32
C LYS A 344 -7.22 36.50 -15.71
N ASP A 345 -6.79 37.17 -14.64
CA ASP A 345 -5.57 36.79 -13.91
C ASP A 345 -5.72 35.43 -13.22
N GLU A 346 -6.88 35.13 -12.64
CA GLU A 346 -7.17 33.80 -12.07
C GLU A 346 -7.19 32.71 -13.14
N GLU A 347 -7.74 32.99 -14.31
CA GLU A 347 -7.79 32.04 -15.42
C GLU A 347 -6.39 31.72 -15.95
N GLN A 348 -5.53 32.73 -16.12
CA GLN A 348 -4.13 32.54 -16.51
C GLN A 348 -3.34 31.74 -15.46
N LYS A 349 -3.49 32.06 -14.17
CA LYS A 349 -2.84 31.31 -13.08
C LYS A 349 -3.30 29.85 -13.03
N LYS A 350 -4.57 29.59 -13.35
CA LYS A 350 -5.11 28.23 -13.41
C LYS A 350 -4.51 27.45 -14.58
N GLU A 351 -4.34 28.10 -15.72
CA GLU A 351 -3.75 27.50 -16.91
C GLU A 351 -2.26 27.17 -16.72
N GLU A 352 -1.50 28.06 -16.06
CA GLU A 352 -0.11 27.79 -15.67
C GLU A 352 0.00 26.63 -14.69
N ARG A 353 -0.85 26.58 -13.65
CA ARG A 353 -0.88 25.46 -12.70
C ARG A 353 -1.17 24.12 -13.36
N MET A 354 -2.05 24.08 -14.35
CA MET A 354 -2.36 22.85 -15.08
C MET A 354 -1.15 22.36 -15.90
N LYS A 355 -0.40 23.27 -16.53
CA LYS A 355 0.83 22.93 -17.27
C LYS A 355 1.92 22.40 -16.33
N ASP A 356 2.08 23.01 -15.17
CA ASP A 356 3.04 22.56 -14.15
C ASP A 356 2.67 21.18 -13.58
N GLU A 357 1.39 20.91 -13.35
CA GLU A 357 0.92 19.58 -12.92
C GLU A 357 1.15 18.52 -13.99
N GLU A 358 0.92 18.86 -15.27
CA GLU A 358 1.13 17.94 -16.39
C GLU A 358 2.62 17.58 -16.55
N GLN A 359 3.52 18.56 -16.43
CA GLN A 359 4.97 18.33 -16.43
C GLN A 359 5.42 17.47 -15.25
N LYS A 360 4.95 17.77 -14.03
CA LYS A 360 5.26 16.94 -12.84
C LYS A 360 4.76 15.51 -12.99
N LYS A 361 3.63 15.31 -13.66
CA LYS A 361 3.08 13.98 -13.92
C LYS A 361 3.94 13.21 -14.93
N GLU A 362 4.41 13.86 -15.99
CA GLU A 362 5.34 13.23 -16.94
C GLU A 362 6.67 12.85 -16.28
N GLU A 363 7.25 13.72 -15.44
CA GLU A 363 8.48 13.41 -14.70
C GLU A 363 8.30 12.21 -13.77
N ARG A 364 7.20 12.17 -13.02
CA ARG A 364 6.88 11.02 -12.15
C ARG A 364 6.77 9.71 -12.93
N MET A 365 6.15 9.72 -14.12
CA MET A 365 6.06 8.50 -14.93
C MET A 365 7.42 8.03 -15.42
N LYS A 366 8.32 8.95 -15.80
CA LYS A 366 9.70 8.60 -16.19
C LYS A 366 10.50 8.02 -15.03
N ASP A 367 10.39 8.60 -13.84
CA ASP A 367 11.05 8.08 -12.63
C ASP A 367 10.53 6.70 -12.23
N GLU A 368 9.23 6.46 -12.36
CA GLU A 368 8.62 5.17 -12.06
C GLU A 368 9.04 4.09 -13.06
N GLU A 369 9.16 4.44 -14.34
CA GLU A 369 9.67 3.56 -15.38
C GLU A 369 11.15 3.18 -15.13
N GLN A 370 11.99 4.14 -14.75
CA GLN A 370 13.39 3.89 -14.39
C GLN A 370 13.51 2.96 -13.16
N LYS A 371 12.75 3.24 -12.09
CA LYS A 371 12.73 2.37 -10.89
C LYS A 371 12.28 0.95 -11.21
N LYS A 372 11.34 0.79 -12.14
CA LYS A 372 10.87 -0.53 -12.60
C LYS A 372 11.98 -1.26 -13.36
N GLU A 373 12.70 -0.56 -14.22
CA GLU A 373 13.82 -1.13 -14.97
C GLU A 373 14.98 -1.57 -14.04
N GLU A 374 15.33 -0.77 -13.04
CA GLU A 374 16.33 -1.12 -12.02
C GLU A 374 15.90 -2.37 -11.23
N ARG A 375 14.65 -2.43 -10.78
CA ARG A 375 14.13 -3.62 -10.06
C ARG A 375 14.22 -4.89 -10.89
N MET A 376 13.96 -4.82 -12.20
CA MET A 376 14.08 -5.99 -13.08
C MET A 376 15.54 -6.43 -13.22
N LYS A 377 16.49 -5.49 -13.33
CA LYS A 377 17.93 -5.81 -13.37
C LYS A 377 18.40 -6.48 -12.08
N ASP A 378 17.96 -5.97 -10.92
CA ASP A 378 18.28 -6.58 -9.61
C ASP A 378 17.71 -7.99 -9.46
N GLU A 379 16.48 -8.21 -9.93
CA GLU A 379 15.83 -9.52 -9.86
C GLU A 379 16.52 -10.53 -10.80
N GLU A 380 16.96 -10.10 -11.98
CA GLU A 380 17.73 -10.90 -12.91
C GLU A 380 19.10 -11.30 -12.31
N GLN A 381 19.81 -10.36 -11.68
CA GLN A 381 21.08 -10.65 -10.99
C GLN A 381 20.89 -11.65 -9.85
N LYS A 382 19.86 -11.48 -9.01
CA LYS A 382 19.54 -12.43 -7.93
C LYS A 382 19.21 -13.82 -8.47
N LYS A 383 18.54 -13.90 -9.63
CA LYS A 383 18.23 -15.18 -10.27
C LYS A 383 19.49 -15.85 -10.81
N GLU A 384 20.40 -15.09 -11.40
CA GLU A 384 21.69 -15.61 -11.88
C GLU A 384 22.56 -16.14 -10.72
N GLU A 385 22.64 -15.39 -9.61
CA GLU A 385 23.38 -15.80 -8.42
C GLU A 385 22.82 -17.09 -7.82
N ARG A 386 21.48 -17.21 -7.71
CA ARG A 386 20.82 -18.45 -7.27
C ARG A 386 21.12 -19.64 -8.17
N MET A 387 21.22 -19.44 -9.49
CA MET A 387 21.59 -20.52 -10.42
C MET A 387 23.04 -20.97 -10.21
N LYS A 388 23.98 -20.02 -10.05
CA LYS A 388 25.39 -20.33 -9.75
C LYS A 388 25.54 -21.11 -8.43
N ASP A 389 24.80 -20.72 -7.40
CA ASP A 389 24.80 -21.43 -6.12
C ASP A 389 24.21 -22.85 -6.21
N ALA A 390 23.13 -23.01 -6.99
CA ALA A 390 22.54 -24.32 -7.23
C ALA A 390 23.51 -25.24 -7.98
N GLU A 391 24.25 -24.70 -8.95
CA GLU A 391 25.26 -25.43 -9.72
C GLU A 391 26.44 -25.86 -8.84
N ARG A 392 26.97 -24.95 -8.01
CA ARG A 392 28.03 -25.28 -7.02
C ARG A 392 27.61 -26.40 -6.07
N LYS A 393 26.40 -26.32 -5.51
CA LYS A 393 25.85 -27.37 -4.62
C LYS A 393 25.69 -28.70 -5.35
N LYS A 394 25.35 -28.68 -6.63
CA LYS A 394 25.25 -29.90 -7.45
C LYS A 394 26.64 -30.50 -7.68
N GLU A 395 27.65 -29.68 -7.96
CA GLU A 395 29.03 -30.13 -8.15
C GLU A 395 29.61 -30.75 -6.86
N GLU A 396 29.41 -30.11 -5.71
CA GLU A 396 29.81 -30.66 -4.41
C GLU A 396 29.18 -32.03 -4.13
N ARG A 397 27.87 -32.16 -4.37
CA ARG A 397 27.17 -33.45 -4.22
C ARG A 397 27.72 -34.54 -5.14
N MET A 398 28.14 -34.19 -6.35
CA MET A 398 28.77 -35.16 -7.27
C MET A 398 30.14 -35.61 -6.76
N LYS A 399 30.98 -34.67 -6.30
CA LYS A 399 32.29 -34.98 -5.69
C LYS A 399 32.15 -35.87 -4.46
N ASP A 400 31.17 -35.60 -3.60
CA ASP A 400 30.89 -36.43 -2.43
C ASP A 400 30.39 -37.83 -2.80
N ALA A 401 29.54 -37.95 -3.81
CA ALA A 401 29.08 -39.24 -4.30
C ALA A 401 30.24 -40.07 -4.88
N GLU A 402 31.16 -39.43 -5.61
CA GLU A 402 32.35 -40.07 -6.16
C GLU A 402 33.29 -40.56 -5.07
N ARG A 403 33.60 -39.73 -4.06
CA ARG A 403 34.39 -40.13 -2.89
C ARG A 403 33.80 -41.34 -2.18
N LYS A 404 32.48 -41.34 -1.93
CA LYS A 404 31.78 -42.48 -1.32
C LYS A 404 31.85 -43.75 -2.17
N LYS A 405 31.81 -43.61 -3.50
CA LYS A 405 31.95 -44.75 -4.42
C LYS A 405 33.36 -45.32 -4.36
N GLU A 406 34.39 -44.48 -4.36
CA GLU A 406 35.78 -44.89 -4.24
C GLU A 406 36.05 -45.61 -2.91
N GLU A 407 35.54 -45.08 -1.80
CA GLU A 407 35.66 -45.71 -0.48
C GLU A 407 34.99 -47.09 -0.44
N ARG A 408 33.81 -47.24 -1.05
CA ARG A 408 33.14 -48.54 -1.18
C ARG A 408 33.95 -49.54 -2.00
N MET A 409 34.62 -49.11 -3.07
CA MET A 409 35.47 -49.99 -3.86
C MET A 409 36.70 -50.44 -3.07
N LYS A 410 37.38 -49.53 -2.38
CA LYS A 410 38.53 -49.87 -1.50
C LYS A 410 38.12 -50.86 -0.40
N ASN A 411 36.95 -50.66 0.21
CA ASN A 411 36.44 -51.60 1.22
C ASN A 411 36.07 -52.96 0.64
N ALA A 412 35.51 -53.01 -0.57
CA ALA A 412 35.20 -54.28 -1.25
C ALA A 412 36.49 -55.05 -1.61
N GLU A 413 37.53 -54.35 -2.04
CA GLU A 413 38.84 -54.92 -2.36
C GLU A 413 39.52 -55.50 -1.11
N ARG A 414 39.56 -54.75 0.00
CA ARG A 414 40.07 -55.25 1.29
C ARG A 414 39.35 -56.52 1.75
N LYS A 415 38.01 -56.55 1.66
CA LYS A 415 37.22 -57.75 2.01
C LYS A 415 37.54 -58.93 1.09
N LYS A 416 37.86 -58.68 -0.17
CA LYS A 416 38.26 -59.74 -1.11
C LYS A 416 39.64 -60.30 -0.74
N GLU A 417 40.59 -59.43 -0.42
CA GLU A 417 41.92 -59.85 0.06
C GLU A 417 41.85 -60.66 1.35
N GLU A 418 41.04 -60.23 2.33
CA GLU A 418 40.82 -60.97 3.57
C GLU A 418 40.27 -62.38 3.30
N ARG A 419 39.27 -62.50 2.41
CA ARG A 419 38.72 -63.80 2.03
C ARG A 419 39.75 -64.71 1.36
N MET A 420 40.60 -64.16 0.49
CA MET A 420 41.66 -64.95 -0.15
C MET A 420 42.67 -65.45 0.87
N LYS A 421 43.10 -64.61 1.82
CA LYS A 421 43.99 -65.01 2.92
C LYS A 421 43.36 -66.08 3.81
N ASP A 422 42.07 -65.98 4.11
CA ASP A 422 41.35 -66.99 4.88
C ASP A 422 41.22 -68.33 4.13
N GLU A 423 41.00 -68.31 2.81
CA GLU A 423 40.99 -69.52 1.98
C GLU A 423 42.37 -70.19 1.91
N GLU A 424 43.43 -69.39 1.79
CA GLU A 424 44.81 -69.87 1.78
C GLU A 424 45.17 -70.55 3.10
N ARG A 425 44.87 -69.91 4.24
CA ARG A 425 45.03 -70.51 5.58
C ARG A 425 44.28 -71.84 5.72
N LYS A 426 43.02 -71.89 5.29
CA LYS A 426 42.23 -73.14 5.32
C LYS A 426 42.84 -74.23 4.44
N LYS A 427 43.50 -73.86 3.34
CA LYS A 427 44.18 -74.82 2.47
C LYS A 427 45.45 -75.35 3.12
N GLU A 428 46.25 -74.49 3.75
CA GLU A 428 47.42 -74.87 4.55
C GLU A 428 47.02 -75.82 5.68
N GLU A 429 45.99 -75.48 6.46
CA GLU A 429 45.48 -76.34 7.54
C GLU A 429 45.04 -77.73 7.04
N ARG A 430 44.42 -77.81 5.85
CA ARG A 430 44.05 -79.09 5.24
C ARG A 430 45.28 -79.90 4.82
N MET A 431 46.29 -79.26 4.23
CA MET A 431 47.52 -79.95 3.83
C MET A 431 48.28 -80.46 5.06
N GLU A 432 48.41 -79.67 6.12
CA GLU A 432 49.01 -80.12 7.37
C GLU A 432 48.25 -81.31 7.97
N LYS A 433 46.91 -81.29 7.90
CA LYS A 433 46.10 -82.41 8.39
C LYS A 433 46.32 -83.68 7.58
N GLU A 434 46.34 -83.58 6.25
CA GLU A 434 46.63 -84.72 5.36
C GLU A 434 48.05 -85.27 5.59
N GLU A 435 49.03 -84.42 5.85
CA GLU A 435 50.40 -84.82 6.18
C GLU A 435 50.46 -85.57 7.51
N ARG A 436 49.81 -85.05 8.56
CA ARG A 436 49.68 -85.77 9.85
C ARG A 436 48.98 -87.11 9.71
N GLU A 437 47.92 -87.20 8.91
CA GLU A 437 47.23 -88.46 8.64
C GLU A 437 48.13 -89.48 7.92
N LYS A 438 48.97 -89.03 6.97
CA LYS A 438 49.97 -89.89 6.31
C LYS A 438 51.04 -90.37 7.29
N ASP A 439 51.56 -89.48 8.12
CA ASP A 439 52.56 -89.82 9.14
C ASP A 439 52.02 -90.81 10.16
N GLU A 440 50.76 -90.64 10.60
CA GLU A 440 50.08 -91.61 11.47
C GLU A 440 49.91 -92.98 10.79
N GLN A 441 49.55 -93.01 9.50
CA GLN A 441 49.45 -94.26 8.73
C GLN A 441 50.81 -94.95 8.58
N LEU A 442 51.87 -94.19 8.30
CA LEU A 442 53.25 -94.68 8.22
C LEU A 442 53.72 -95.26 9.56
N SER A 443 53.52 -94.52 10.66
CA SER A 443 53.82 -94.98 12.02
C SER A 443 52.99 -96.22 12.40
N GLY A 444 51.73 -96.29 11.96
CA GLY A 444 50.87 -97.47 12.10
C GLY A 444 51.44 -98.69 11.36
N MET A 445 51.86 -98.52 10.11
CA MET A 445 52.50 -99.58 9.32
C MET A 445 53.83 -100.04 9.91
N GLU A 446 54.64 -99.12 10.43
CA GLU A 446 55.90 -99.47 11.12
C GLU A 446 55.64 -100.29 12.39
N ARG A 447 54.66 -99.90 13.20
CA ARG A 447 54.24 -100.68 14.38
C ARG A 447 53.76 -102.09 14.00
N ILE A 448 53.01 -102.23 12.90
CA ILE A 448 52.60 -103.56 12.39
C ILE A 448 53.81 -104.37 11.95
N LYS A 449 54.78 -103.77 11.24
CA LYS A 449 56.03 -104.45 10.85
C LYS A 449 56.86 -104.90 12.06
N GLU A 450 56.92 -104.09 13.12
CA GLU A 450 57.58 -104.48 14.37
C GLU A 450 56.85 -105.63 15.07
N PHE A 451 55.52 -105.58 15.13
CA PHE A 451 54.70 -106.66 15.70
C PHE A 451 54.96 -108.01 15.02
N TRP A 452 54.97 -108.04 13.68
CA TRP A 452 55.26 -109.26 12.92
C TRP A 452 56.71 -109.76 13.06
N LYS A 453 57.68 -108.87 13.28
CA LYS A 453 59.07 -109.28 13.59
C LYS A 453 59.16 -110.01 14.94
N VAL A 454 58.36 -109.61 15.92
CA VAL A 454 58.31 -110.24 17.25
C VAL A 454 57.61 -111.59 17.21
N GLU A 455 56.56 -111.75 16.40
CA GLU A 455 55.83 -113.02 16.25
C GLU A 455 56.63 -114.11 15.51
N THR A 456 57.56 -113.74 14.61
CA THR A 456 58.41 -114.71 13.89
C THR A 456 59.57 -115.31 14.72
N PHE A 457 59.71 -114.95 16.00
CA PHE A 457 60.79 -115.39 16.88
C PHE A 457 60.34 -116.17 18.13
N ASN A 458 59.11 -116.70 18.13
CA ASN A 458 58.63 -117.66 19.15
C ASN A 458 58.42 -119.07 18.58
#